data_AF-A0A920VD56-F1
#
_entry.id   AF-A0A920VD56-F1
#
_cell.length_a   1.000
_cell.length_b   1.000
_cell.length_c   1.000
_cell.angle_alpha   90.00
_cell.angle_beta   90.00
_cell.angle_gamma   90.00
#
_symmetry.space_group_name_H-M   'P 1'
#
loop_
_entity.id
_entity.type
_entity.pdbx_description
1 polymer ?
#
loop_
_entity_poly.entity_id
_entity_poly.type
_entity_poly.pdbx_seq_one_letter_code
_entity_poly.pdbx_strand_id
1 'polypeptide(L)' 'MGKGAANVDSLISVAPDNLFYQREDRLCSGLRNGSVVDFRGWDERARFDDAIANLVNEFKASGPLQSPF' A
#
# COMPACT_ATOMS: atom_id res chain seq x y z
N MET A 1 21.53 -11.65 9.63
CA MET A 1 20.10 -11.35 9.87
C MET A 1 19.75 -10.09 9.10
N GLY A 2 18.82 -10.18 8.14
CA GLY A 2 18.50 -9.07 7.24
C GLY A 2 17.92 -7.88 8.02
N LYS A 3 18.63 -6.76 8.00
CA LYS A 3 18.11 -5.47 8.47
C LYS A 3 17.16 -4.94 7.40
N GLY A 4 15.88 -5.24 7.55
CA GLY A 4 14.87 -4.85 6.58
C GLY A 4 13.46 -5.05 7.09
N ALA A 5 13.21 -4.79 8.38
CA ALA A 5 11.86 -4.41 8.77
C ALA A 5 11.68 -2.97 8.26
N ALA A 6 11.36 -2.83 6.97
CA ALA A 6 10.79 -1.59 6.48
C ALA A 6 9.63 -1.27 7.43
N ASN A 7 9.65 -0.10 8.04
CA ASN A 7 8.62 0.34 8.97
C ASN A 7 7.28 0.18 8.24
N VAL A 8 6.50 -0.84 8.60
CA VAL A 8 5.28 -1.22 7.87
C VAL A 8 4.28 -0.06 7.88
N ASP A 9 4.37 0.78 8.92
CA ASP A 9 3.62 2.02 9.09
C ASP A 9 3.95 3.12 8.06
N SER A 10 5.06 3.00 7.33
CA SER A 10 5.47 3.94 6.28
C SER A 10 5.24 3.38 4.86
N LEU A 11 4.70 2.17 4.73
CA LEU A 11 4.47 1.52 3.45
C LEU A 11 3.01 1.65 3.02
N ILE A 12 2.81 2.12 1.79
CA ILE A 12 1.51 2.07 1.11
C ILE A 12 1.56 0.87 0.17
N SER A 13 0.79 -0.16 0.49
CA SER A 13 0.69 -1.38 -0.33
C SER A 13 -0.27 -1.14 -1.48
N VAL A 14 0.11 -1.56 -2.69
CA VAL A 14 -0.73 -1.46 -3.88
C VAL A 14 -1.16 -2.85 -4.29
N ALA A 15 -2.47 -3.11 -4.34
CA ALA A 15 -3.04 -4.41 -4.68
C ALA A 15 -3.64 -4.39 -6.09
N PRO A 16 -2.89 -4.79 -7.14
CA PRO A 16 -3.39 -4.78 -8.52
C PRO A 16 -4.36 -5.93 -8.84
N ASP A 17 -4.32 -6.99 -8.03
CA ASP A 17 -5.07 -8.22 -8.24
C ASP A 17 -5.52 -8.85 -6.91
N ASN A 18 -6.19 -10.01 -7.01
CA ASN A 18 -6.70 -10.74 -5.85
C ASN A 18 -5.63 -11.51 -5.06
N LEU A 19 -4.43 -11.72 -5.61
CA LEU A 19 -3.38 -12.52 -4.96
C LEU A 19 -2.97 -11.89 -3.63
N PHE A 20 -2.94 -10.55 -3.57
CA PHE A 20 -2.64 -9.81 -2.35
C PHE A 20 -3.59 -10.14 -1.21
N TYR A 21 -4.86 -10.44 -1.49
CA TYR A 21 -5.87 -10.79 -0.48
C TYR A 21 -5.96 -12.30 -0.23
N GLN A 22 -5.65 -13.12 -1.23
CA GLN A 22 -5.73 -14.58 -1.12
C GLN A 22 -4.54 -15.21 -0.38
N ARG A 23 -3.37 -14.56 -0.38
CA ARG A 23 -2.19 -15.09 0.31
C ARG A 23 -2.25 -14.81 1.81
N GLU A 24 -2.13 -15.85 2.62
CA GLU A 24 -2.12 -15.77 4.09
C GLU A 24 -0.72 -15.82 4.72
N ASP A 25 0.33 -15.62 3.91
CA ASP A 25 1.68 -15.58 4.45
C ASP A 25 1.92 -14.36 5.36
N ARG A 26 3.02 -14.41 6.14
CA ARG A 26 3.37 -13.37 7.10
C ARG A 26 3.61 -12.00 6.44
N LEU A 27 4.04 -11.96 5.18
CA LEU A 27 4.31 -10.72 4.48
C LEU A 27 3.00 -10.05 4.04
N CYS A 28 2.14 -10.76 3.30
CA CYS A 28 0.85 -10.24 2.85
C CYS A 28 -0.04 -9.88 4.04
N SER A 29 -0.03 -10.68 5.10
CA SER A 29 -0.75 -10.35 6.34
C SER A 29 -0.19 -9.11 7.03
N GLY A 30 1.12 -8.90 7.03
CA GLY A 30 1.74 -7.69 7.56
C GLY A 30 1.43 -6.45 6.73
N LEU A 31 1.52 -6.55 5.40
CA LEU A 31 1.22 -5.45 4.47
C LEU A 31 -0.26 -5.02 4.53
N ARG A 32 -1.18 -5.96 4.76
CA ARG A 32 -2.62 -5.66 4.96
C ARG A 32 -2.94 -4.93 6.25
N ASN A 33 -2.05 -4.98 7.25
CA ASN A 33 -2.22 -4.22 8.48
C ASN A 33 -1.86 -2.73 8.32
N GLY A 34 -1.17 -2.37 7.22
CA GLY A 34 -0.82 -0.99 6.86
C GLY A 34 -1.83 -0.36 5.88
N SER A 35 -1.43 0.76 5.26
CA SER A 35 -2.24 1.40 4.22
C SER A 35 -2.22 0.54 2.95
N VAL A 36 -3.41 0.25 2.40
CA VAL A 36 -3.58 -0.54 1.18
C VAL A 36 -4.45 0.24 0.20
N VAL A 37 -3.94 0.43 -1.01
CA VAL A 37 -4.70 0.97 -2.13
C VAL A 37 -5.06 -0.15 -3.08
N ASP A 38 -6.36 -0.32 -3.29
CA ASP A 38 -6.89 -1.33 -4.20
C ASP A 38 -6.88 -0.82 -5.64
N PHE A 39 -6.17 -1.53 -6.51
CA PHE A 39 -6.05 -1.27 -7.94
C PHE A 39 -6.73 -2.35 -8.79
N ARG A 40 -7.52 -3.24 -8.18
CA ARG A 40 -8.28 -4.25 -8.94
C ARG A 40 -9.28 -3.57 -9.89
N GLY A 41 -9.40 -4.11 -11.10
CA GLY A 41 -10.24 -3.51 -12.13
C GLY A 41 -9.62 -2.25 -12.75
N TRP A 42 -8.30 -2.06 -12.65
CA TRP A 42 -7.58 -0.93 -13.24
C TRP A 42 -7.74 -0.82 -14.77
N ASP A 43 -8.21 -1.87 -15.44
CA ASP A 43 -8.58 -1.84 -16.85
C ASP A 43 -9.78 -0.91 -17.12
N GLU A 44 -10.65 -0.72 -16.12
CA GLU A 44 -11.69 0.30 -16.15
C GLU A 44 -11.09 1.66 -15.78
N ARG A 45 -11.12 2.61 -16.73
CA ARG A 45 -10.49 3.92 -16.53
C ARG A 45 -10.99 4.67 -15.29
N ALA A 46 -12.27 4.57 -14.96
CA ALA A 46 -12.83 5.19 -13.76
C ALA A 46 -12.22 4.60 -12.48
N ARG A 47 -12.04 3.28 -12.42
CA ARG A 47 -11.42 2.59 -11.28
C ARG A 47 -9.94 2.95 -11.15
N PHE A 48 -9.25 3.08 -12.28
CA PHE A 48 -7.86 3.52 -12.29
C PHE A 48 -7.71 4.95 -11.76
N ASP A 49 -8.53 5.88 -12.26
CA ASP A 49 -8.47 7.28 -11.83
C ASP A 49 -8.78 7.42 -10.33
N ASP A 50 -9.78 6.69 -9.82
CA ASP A 50 -10.10 6.63 -8.39
C ASP A 50 -8.96 6.04 -7.55
N ALA A 51 -8.37 4.92 -8.01
CA ALA A 51 -7.27 4.27 -7.31
C ALA A 51 -6.01 5.17 -7.24
N ILE A 52 -5.70 5.88 -8.32
CA ILE A 52 -4.61 6.85 -8.36
C ILE A 52 -4.89 8.03 -7.43
N ALA A 53 -6.11 8.56 -7.41
CA ALA A 53 -6.49 9.63 -6.48
C ALA A 53 -6.31 9.18 -5.02
N ASN A 54 -6.72 7.97 -4.68
CA ASN A 54 -6.54 7.40 -3.34
C ASN A 54 -5.06 7.22 -3.00
N LEU A 55 -4.24 6.72 -3.92
CA LEU A 55 -2.80 6.59 -3.71
C LEU A 55 -2.12 7.93 -3.43
N VAL A 56 -2.46 8.96 -4.20
CA VAL A 56 -1.92 10.32 -4.00
C VAL A 56 -2.36 10.90 -2.66
N ASN A 57 -3.60 10.63 -2.24
CA ASN A 57 -4.10 11.08 -0.94
C ASN A 57 -3.39 10.39 0.22
N GLU A 58 -3.20 9.07 0.15
CA GLU A 58 -2.44 8.31 1.14
C GLU A 58 -0.99 8.81 1.24
N PHE A 59 -0.34 9.08 0.11
CA PHE A 59 1.03 9.61 0.10
C PHE A 59 1.12 11.01 0.73
N LYS A 60 0.11 11.87 0.53
CA LYS A 60 0.03 13.18 1.18
C LYS A 60 -0.23 13.06 2.67
N ALA A 61 -1.09 12.12 3.07
CA ALA A 61 -1.44 11.86 4.45
C ALA A 61 -0.28 11.24 5.24
N SER A 62 0.58 10.44 4.59
CA SER A 62 1.77 9.87 5.21
C SER A 62 2.82 10.90 5.61
N GLY A 63 2.72 12.15 5.10
CA GLY A 63 3.57 13.29 5.47
C GLY A 63 5.07 13.06 5.19
N PRO A 64 5.93 14.08 5.31
CA PRO A 64 7.35 13.82 5.48
C PRO A 64 7.52 13.08 6.81
N LEU A 65 8.20 11.93 6.80
CA LEU A 65 8.83 11.41 8.02
C LEU A 65 9.48 12.62 8.70
N GLN A 66 9.05 12.96 9.92
CA GLN A 66 9.82 13.89 10.73
C GLN A 66 11.23 13.30 10.83
N SER A 67 12.18 13.88 10.09
CA SER A 67 13.61 13.67 10.31
C SER A 67 13.87 14.11 11.75
N PRO A 68 14.32 13.22 12.65
CA PRO A 68 14.77 13.62 13.98
C PRO A 68 16.26 14.04 13.96
N PHE A 69 16.76 14.48 12.81
CA PHE A 69 18.08 15.11 12.65
C PHE A 69 17.95 16.42 11.90
#